data_AF-A0A558CJ81-F1
#
_entry.id   AF-A0A558CJ81-F1
#
_cell.length_a   1.000
_cell.length_b   1.000
_cell.length_c   1.000
_cell.angle_alpha   90.00
_cell.angle_beta   90.00
_cell.angle_gamma   90.00
#
_symmetry.space_group_name_H-M   'P 1'
#
loop_
_entity.id
_entity.type
_entity.pdbx_description
1 polymer ?
#
loop_
_entity_poly.entity_id
_entity_poly.type
_entity_poly.pdbx_seq_one_letter_code
_entity_poly.pdbx_strand_id
1 'polypeptide(L)'
;MMPDSFRATRSLPDGTRFLSLPAAEAAGAGPLSRLPHASRVLVENLLRHENGRTVTSDHVRALAERDTTASIPFYPERILLQDASGIPVLADLVTLAERAAELGLDPTSVAPKRRMDLVVDHALELDLAGSAGAAGHNLDREYDRHAGRYRFLRWAQTRFGGLRVVPPGIGICHQLNLEVLADVVTGGPLARFDSVVGTDSHTTMINALSVAGWGVGGIEATAAALGEPILLRVPEVVGVRLTGSTRPGVLATDVALTLAALLRAHGVVQRIVEFHGPGLATLAVPDRATIANMAPEYGATMAYFPADTRTLDYLARTGRPAGPIRDYLTAQGMLSATEPDYDDLIELDLGTVERTLSGPSRPHETLRPADLRRPATGG
;
A
#
# COMPACT_ATOMS: atom_id res chain seq x y z
N MET A 1 15.18 12.27 -24.90
CA MET A 1 14.02 12.95 -24.30
C MET A 1 13.00 11.87 -24.01
N MET A 2 12.51 11.73 -22.77
CA MET A 2 11.43 10.76 -22.52
C MET A 2 10.21 11.17 -23.37
N PRO A 3 9.56 10.22 -24.06
CA PRO A 3 8.33 10.51 -24.78
C PRO A 3 7.28 11.06 -23.80
N ASP A 4 6.55 12.08 -24.25
CA ASP A 4 5.36 12.61 -23.58
C ASP A 4 4.21 12.51 -24.59
N SER A 5 3.78 11.27 -24.88
CA SER A 5 2.86 10.98 -25.98
C SER A 5 1.52 11.69 -25.82
N PHE A 6 1.15 12.02 -24.58
CA PHE A 6 -0.10 12.69 -24.24
C PHE A 6 0.10 14.14 -23.77
N ARG A 7 1.28 14.74 -23.97
CA ARG A 7 1.60 16.14 -23.59
C ARG A 7 1.15 16.46 -22.16
N ALA A 8 1.35 15.52 -21.24
CA ALA A 8 0.81 15.51 -19.89
C ALA A 8 1.63 16.39 -18.93
N THR A 9 2.86 16.77 -19.29
CA THR A 9 3.71 17.61 -18.43
C THR A 9 3.03 18.94 -18.08
N ARG A 10 2.87 19.21 -16.78
CA ARG A 10 2.39 20.48 -16.22
C ARG A 10 3.26 20.89 -15.04
N SER A 11 3.02 22.09 -14.52
CA SER A 11 3.69 22.62 -13.31
C SER A 11 2.65 23.04 -12.27
N LEU A 12 2.95 22.74 -11.01
CA LEU A 12 2.23 23.23 -9.84
C LEU A 12 2.54 24.73 -9.60
N PRO A 13 1.78 25.42 -8.73
CA PRO A 13 1.99 26.84 -8.41
C PRO A 13 3.40 27.16 -7.90
N ASP A 14 4.05 26.22 -7.23
CA ASP A 14 5.43 26.32 -6.71
C ASP A 14 6.51 26.05 -7.79
N GLY A 15 6.11 25.79 -9.03
CA GLY A 15 6.98 25.47 -10.15
C GLY A 15 7.34 23.99 -10.29
N THR A 16 6.95 23.14 -9.33
CA THR A 16 7.22 21.70 -9.37
C THR A 16 6.50 21.04 -10.55
N ARG A 17 7.23 20.28 -11.37
CA ARG A 17 6.63 19.59 -12.53
C ARG A 17 5.87 18.34 -12.11
N PHE A 18 4.87 17.95 -12.89
CA PHE A 18 4.16 16.66 -12.77
C PHE A 18 3.54 16.21 -14.10
N LEU A 19 3.10 14.95 -14.17
CA LEU A 19 2.33 14.41 -15.29
C LEU A 19 0.84 14.50 -14.95
N SER A 20 0.12 15.40 -15.62
CA SER A 20 -1.28 15.71 -15.35
C SER A 20 -2.22 14.71 -16.04
N LEU A 21 -3.04 14.03 -15.25
CA LEU A 21 -4.10 13.14 -15.75
C LEU A 21 -5.13 13.91 -16.61
N PRO A 22 -5.68 15.07 -16.17
CA PRO A 22 -6.57 15.85 -17.03
C PRO A 22 -5.96 16.27 -18.36
N ALA A 23 -4.66 16.62 -18.37
CA ALA A 23 -3.97 16.97 -19.61
C ALA A 23 -3.82 15.76 -20.55
N ALA A 24 -3.49 14.59 -19.99
CA ALA A 24 -3.35 13.36 -20.76
C ALA A 24 -4.69 12.94 -21.38
N GLU A 25 -5.79 13.03 -20.62
CA GLU A 25 -7.15 12.78 -21.09
C GLU A 25 -7.52 13.71 -22.25
N ALA A 26 -7.28 15.02 -22.11
CA ALA A 26 -7.53 16.00 -23.17
C ALA A 26 -6.68 15.76 -24.44
N ALA A 27 -5.54 15.08 -24.31
CA ALA A 27 -4.67 14.69 -25.42
C ALA A 27 -5.00 13.30 -26.00
N GLY A 28 -6.08 12.66 -25.56
CA GLY A 28 -6.54 11.39 -26.12
C GLY A 28 -5.98 10.14 -25.44
N ALA A 29 -5.61 10.21 -24.16
CA ALA A 29 -5.22 9.03 -23.37
C ALA A 29 -6.40 8.10 -23.01
N GLY A 30 -7.64 8.51 -23.29
CA GLY A 30 -8.86 7.81 -22.87
C GLY A 30 -9.56 8.52 -21.70
N PRO A 31 -10.69 7.97 -21.20
CA PRO A 31 -11.56 8.62 -20.22
C PRO A 31 -11.02 8.53 -18.79
N LEU A 32 -9.85 9.11 -18.53
CA LEU A 32 -9.14 8.99 -17.24
C LEU A 32 -9.94 9.52 -16.05
N SER A 33 -10.76 10.55 -16.25
CA SER A 33 -11.63 11.13 -15.22
C SER A 33 -12.74 10.18 -14.74
N ARG A 34 -13.06 9.14 -15.53
CA ARG A 34 -14.05 8.11 -15.18
C ARG A 34 -13.42 6.88 -14.52
N LEU A 35 -12.10 6.73 -14.58
CA LEU A 35 -11.44 5.58 -13.95
C LEU A 35 -11.57 5.63 -12.42
N PRO A 36 -11.60 4.48 -11.75
CA PRO A 36 -11.37 4.37 -10.31
C PRO A 36 -10.08 5.08 -9.90
N HIS A 37 -10.04 5.67 -8.70
CA HIS A 37 -8.90 6.45 -8.23
C HIS A 37 -7.62 5.61 -8.15
N ALA A 38 -7.70 4.34 -7.75
CA ALA A 38 -6.57 3.42 -7.77
C ALA A 38 -5.99 3.27 -9.20
N SER A 39 -6.86 3.12 -10.20
CA SER A 39 -6.45 3.03 -11.60
C SER A 39 -5.83 4.34 -12.11
N ARG A 40 -6.30 5.50 -11.65
CA ARG A 40 -5.67 6.80 -11.96
C ARG A 40 -4.22 6.89 -11.48
N VAL A 41 -3.92 6.34 -10.29
CA VAL A 41 -2.54 6.25 -9.77
C VAL A 41 -1.69 5.36 -10.68
N LEU A 42 -2.23 4.25 -11.17
CA LEU A 42 -1.54 3.37 -12.12
C LEU A 42 -1.30 4.06 -13.48
N VAL A 43 -2.25 4.86 -13.98
CA VAL A 43 -2.08 5.65 -15.21
C VAL A 43 -0.95 6.68 -15.05
N GLU A 44 -0.92 7.41 -13.94
CA GLU A 44 0.16 8.36 -13.67
C GLU A 44 1.53 7.66 -13.61
N ASN A 45 1.57 6.46 -13.05
CA ASN A 45 2.76 5.61 -13.02
C ASN A 45 3.28 5.25 -14.42
N LEU A 46 2.38 4.95 -15.35
CA LEU A 46 2.71 4.65 -16.74
C LEU A 46 3.17 5.92 -17.48
N LEU A 47 2.46 7.03 -17.32
CA LEU A 47 2.80 8.30 -17.98
C LEU A 47 4.22 8.76 -17.63
N ARG A 48 4.61 8.68 -16.36
CA ARG A 48 5.94 9.12 -15.91
C ARG A 48 7.08 8.17 -16.28
N HIS A 49 6.78 6.93 -16.66
CA HIS A 49 7.77 5.93 -17.07
C HIS A 49 7.75 5.62 -18.56
N GLU A 50 6.92 6.31 -19.35
CA GLU A 50 6.87 6.12 -20.79
C GLU A 50 8.26 6.26 -21.41
N ASN A 51 8.71 5.21 -22.10
CA ASN A 51 10.03 5.15 -22.70
C ASN A 51 10.03 4.53 -24.11
N GLY A 52 8.85 4.14 -24.63
CA GLY A 52 8.67 3.56 -25.96
C GLY A 52 9.18 2.12 -26.10
N ARG A 53 9.63 1.49 -25.01
CA ARG A 53 10.13 0.11 -24.98
C ARG A 53 9.45 -0.73 -23.92
N THR A 54 9.72 -0.43 -22.65
CA THR A 54 9.14 -1.13 -21.51
C THR A 54 7.76 -0.56 -21.20
N VAL A 55 7.61 0.76 -21.27
CA VAL A 55 6.33 1.44 -21.10
C VAL A 55 6.01 2.22 -22.37
N THR A 56 4.86 1.93 -22.97
CA THR A 56 4.38 2.54 -24.21
C THR A 56 3.05 3.26 -23.98
N SER A 57 2.68 4.15 -24.90
CA SER A 57 1.34 4.77 -24.90
C SER A 57 0.20 3.75 -24.97
N ASP A 58 0.44 2.55 -25.50
CA ASP A 58 -0.58 1.49 -25.55
C ASP A 58 -0.89 0.91 -24.16
N HIS A 59 0.09 0.85 -23.26
CA HIS A 59 -0.19 0.46 -21.87
C HIS A 59 -1.10 1.48 -21.17
N VAL A 60 -0.93 2.77 -21.45
CA VAL A 60 -1.80 3.84 -20.92
C VAL A 60 -3.22 3.66 -21.45
N ARG A 61 -3.38 3.43 -22.77
CA ARG A 61 -4.69 3.18 -23.40
C ARG A 61 -5.35 1.92 -22.88
N ALA A 62 -4.62 0.82 -22.76
CA ALA A 62 -5.15 -0.44 -22.23
C ALA A 62 -5.73 -0.27 -20.83
N LEU A 63 -5.05 0.49 -19.95
CA LEU A 63 -5.59 0.78 -18.62
C LEU A 63 -6.78 1.76 -18.66
N ALA A 64 -6.74 2.77 -19.55
CA ALA A 64 -7.83 3.73 -19.72
C ALA A 64 -9.12 3.09 -20.28
N GLU A 65 -8.95 2.08 -21.12
CA GLU A 65 -10.03 1.27 -21.71
C GLU A 65 -10.42 0.07 -20.82
N ARG A 66 -9.69 -0.14 -19.70
CA ARG A 66 -9.88 -1.25 -18.77
C ARG A 66 -9.79 -2.63 -19.45
N ASP A 67 -8.86 -2.76 -20.39
CA ASP A 67 -8.61 -4.02 -21.09
C ASP A 67 -7.93 -5.03 -20.17
N THR A 68 -8.75 -5.87 -19.52
CA THR A 68 -8.29 -6.93 -18.62
C THR A 68 -7.48 -8.02 -19.32
N THR A 69 -7.35 -8.04 -20.65
CA THR A 69 -6.46 -8.98 -21.35
C THR A 69 -5.01 -8.48 -21.40
N ALA A 70 -4.81 -7.18 -21.24
CA ALA A 70 -3.49 -6.56 -21.25
C ALA A 70 -2.76 -6.68 -19.91
N SER A 71 -1.43 -6.59 -19.98
CA SER A 71 -0.55 -6.43 -18.82
C SER A 71 0.20 -5.11 -18.92
N ILE A 72 0.36 -4.45 -17.79
CA ILE A 72 1.02 -3.16 -17.66
C ILE A 72 2.21 -3.24 -16.70
N PRO A 73 3.33 -2.57 -17.01
CA PRO A 73 4.45 -2.44 -16.09
C PRO A 73 4.14 -1.41 -15.00
N PHE A 74 4.44 -1.76 -13.75
CA PHE A 74 4.30 -0.87 -12.61
C PHE A 74 5.64 -0.70 -11.89
N TYR A 75 6.02 0.55 -11.66
CA TYR A 75 7.26 0.89 -10.96
C TYR A 75 6.92 1.53 -9.61
N PRO A 76 7.09 0.81 -8.48
CA PRO A 76 6.82 1.38 -7.17
C PRO A 76 7.81 2.49 -6.83
N GLU A 77 7.38 3.46 -6.02
CA GLU A 77 8.25 4.54 -5.54
C GLU A 77 9.24 4.07 -4.47
N ARG A 78 8.79 3.16 -3.62
CA ARG A 78 9.56 2.64 -2.49
C ARG A 78 9.20 1.19 -2.19
N ILE A 79 10.05 0.57 -1.38
CA ILE A 79 9.93 -0.83 -0.99
C ILE A 79 9.89 -0.89 0.53
N LEU A 80 8.91 -1.64 1.05
CA LEU A 80 8.76 -1.89 2.47
C LEU A 80 9.18 -3.32 2.80
N LEU A 81 10.06 -3.47 3.76
CA LEU A 81 10.58 -4.77 4.18
C LEU A 81 10.27 -4.96 5.67
N GLN A 82 9.91 -6.18 6.04
CA GLN A 82 9.98 -6.65 7.43
C GLN A 82 11.19 -7.58 7.59
N ASP A 83 11.67 -7.84 8.80
CA ASP A 83 12.98 -8.50 8.98
C ASP A 83 13.02 -9.97 8.56
N ALA A 84 11.94 -10.73 8.72
CA ALA A 84 11.87 -12.14 8.33
C ALA A 84 11.98 -12.35 6.81
N SER A 85 11.35 -11.49 5.99
CA SER A 85 11.39 -11.59 4.51
C SER A 85 12.37 -10.60 3.85
N GLY A 86 12.70 -9.50 4.53
CA GLY A 86 13.61 -8.46 4.06
C GLY A 86 15.08 -8.86 4.15
N ILE A 87 15.49 -9.66 5.15
CA ILE A 87 16.85 -10.18 5.22
C ILE A 87 17.20 -11.01 3.96
N PRO A 88 16.36 -11.96 3.51
CA PRO A 88 16.54 -12.63 2.22
C PRO A 88 16.71 -11.68 1.03
N VAL A 89 15.87 -10.63 0.91
CA VAL A 89 16.01 -9.62 -0.16
C VAL A 89 17.38 -8.93 -0.12
N LEU A 90 17.85 -8.55 1.07
CA LEU A 90 19.17 -7.95 1.21
C LEU A 90 20.30 -8.94 0.87
N ALA A 91 20.15 -10.22 1.25
CA ALA A 91 21.10 -11.27 0.90
C ALA A 91 21.15 -11.52 -0.62
N ASP A 92 20.00 -11.47 -1.32
CA ASP A 92 19.93 -11.57 -2.77
C ASP A 92 20.71 -10.43 -3.45
N LEU A 93 20.50 -9.19 -2.99
CA LEU A 93 21.22 -8.02 -3.52
C LEU A 93 22.74 -8.12 -3.33
N VAL A 94 23.18 -8.66 -2.19
CA VAL A 94 24.60 -8.91 -1.92
C VAL A 94 25.14 -9.98 -2.86
N THR A 95 24.43 -11.10 -2.99
CA THR A 95 24.82 -12.23 -3.84
C THR A 95 24.90 -11.80 -5.32
N LEU A 96 23.96 -10.98 -5.79
CA LEU A 96 23.98 -10.45 -7.15
C LEU A 96 25.16 -9.49 -7.37
N ALA A 97 25.51 -8.68 -6.37
CA ALA A 97 26.68 -7.79 -6.45
C ALA A 97 28.01 -8.57 -6.46
N GLU A 98 28.13 -9.63 -5.65
CA GLU A 98 29.27 -10.55 -5.67
C GLU A 98 29.38 -11.24 -7.03
N ARG A 99 28.25 -11.71 -7.58
CA ARG A 99 28.21 -12.33 -8.90
C ARG A 99 28.62 -11.38 -10.01
N ALA A 100 28.22 -10.11 -9.95
CA ALA A 100 28.67 -9.08 -10.88
C ALA A 100 30.20 -8.93 -10.83
N ALA A 101 30.79 -8.92 -9.63
CA ALA A 101 32.24 -8.84 -9.45
C ALA A 101 32.97 -10.04 -10.09
N GLU A 102 32.47 -11.26 -9.87
CA GLU A 102 33.03 -12.49 -10.46
C GLU A 102 33.01 -12.46 -12.00
N LEU A 103 32.02 -11.79 -12.58
CA LEU A 103 31.89 -11.60 -14.02
C LEU A 103 32.72 -10.43 -14.57
N GLY A 104 33.50 -9.75 -13.71
CA GLY A 104 34.27 -8.56 -14.08
C GLY A 104 33.42 -7.30 -14.32
N LEU A 105 32.17 -7.30 -13.85
CA LEU A 105 31.27 -6.15 -13.90
C LEU A 105 31.40 -5.30 -12.64
N ASP A 106 30.97 -4.05 -12.70
CA ASP A 106 30.91 -3.15 -11.54
C ASP A 106 29.84 -3.64 -10.53
N PRO A 107 30.21 -4.01 -9.29
CA PRO A 107 29.26 -4.47 -8.28
C PRO A 107 28.26 -3.39 -7.84
N THR A 108 28.54 -2.11 -8.12
CA THR A 108 27.61 -1.01 -7.83
C THR A 108 26.47 -0.91 -8.85
N SER A 109 26.58 -1.58 -10.00
CA SER A 109 25.49 -1.69 -10.98
C SER A 109 24.24 -2.42 -10.43
N VAL A 110 24.41 -3.19 -9.35
CA VAL A 110 23.38 -3.95 -8.64
C VAL A 110 22.94 -3.22 -7.35
N ALA A 111 23.18 -1.92 -7.25
CA ALA A 111 22.69 -1.14 -6.11
C ALA A 111 21.17 -0.89 -6.23
N PRO A 112 20.45 -0.86 -5.09
CA PRO A 112 19.05 -0.45 -5.06
C PRO A 112 18.87 0.95 -5.66
N LYS A 113 17.99 1.06 -6.65
CA LYS A 113 17.58 2.31 -7.31
C LYS A 113 16.37 2.96 -6.65
N ARG A 114 15.67 2.24 -5.77
CA ARG A 114 14.52 2.71 -5.00
C ARG A 114 14.85 2.75 -3.52
N ARG A 115 14.20 3.67 -2.79
CA ARG A 115 14.25 3.72 -1.33
C ARG A 115 13.70 2.41 -0.78
N MET A 116 14.40 1.85 0.20
CA MET A 116 13.95 0.67 0.95
C MET A 116 13.87 1.03 2.42
N ASP A 117 12.74 0.75 3.05
CA ASP A 117 12.58 0.85 4.50
C ASP A 117 12.37 -0.56 5.06
N LEU A 118 13.30 -1.03 5.89
CA LEU A 118 13.18 -2.29 6.63
C LEU A 118 12.81 -2.01 8.08
N VAL A 119 11.73 -2.62 8.55
CA VAL A 119 11.30 -2.54 9.94
C VAL A 119 11.56 -3.88 10.61
N VAL A 120 12.19 -3.85 11.78
CA VAL A 120 12.39 -5.04 12.62
C VAL A 120 11.23 -5.15 13.59
N ASP A 121 10.30 -6.07 13.30
CA ASP A 121 9.07 -6.26 14.07
C ASP A 121 8.58 -7.72 14.13
N HIS A 122 9.20 -8.64 13.40
CA HIS A 122 8.82 -10.08 13.36
C HIS A 122 9.70 -10.97 14.24
N ALA A 123 10.66 -10.41 14.98
CA ALA A 123 11.58 -11.15 15.84
C ALA A 123 11.24 -11.11 17.34
N LEU A 124 10.42 -10.14 17.78
CA LEU A 124 10.04 -10.04 19.19
C LEU A 124 9.13 -11.20 19.59
N GLU A 125 9.56 -11.94 20.62
CA GLU A 125 8.78 -13.01 21.25
C GLU A 125 8.25 -12.54 22.62
N LEU A 126 7.06 -13.00 23.00
CA LEU A 126 6.38 -12.58 24.22
C LEU A 126 6.73 -13.54 25.38
N ASP A 127 7.95 -13.45 25.90
CA ASP A 127 8.44 -14.31 27.01
C ASP A 127 7.80 -13.97 28.36
N LEU A 128 7.65 -12.67 28.64
CA LEU A 128 7.04 -12.14 29.85
C LEU A 128 5.88 -11.22 29.49
N ALA A 129 4.79 -11.30 30.23
CA ALA A 129 3.60 -10.44 30.09
C ALA A 129 3.09 -9.97 31.46
N GLY A 130 2.29 -8.91 31.48
CA GLY A 130 1.54 -8.49 32.67
C GLY A 130 2.37 -7.87 33.80
N SER A 131 3.61 -7.46 33.55
CA SER A 131 4.46 -6.78 34.53
C SER A 131 5.13 -5.54 33.95
N ALA A 132 5.51 -4.59 34.80
CA ALA A 132 6.14 -3.33 34.36
C ALA A 132 7.49 -3.54 33.65
N GLY A 133 8.21 -4.62 33.97
CA GLY A 133 9.49 -4.99 33.35
C GLY A 133 9.37 -5.84 32.08
N ALA A 134 8.17 -6.27 31.70
CA ALA A 134 7.96 -7.21 30.61
C ALA A 134 8.49 -6.71 29.26
N ALA A 135 8.20 -5.45 28.89
CA ALA A 135 8.63 -4.90 27.61
C ALA A 135 10.17 -4.86 27.47
N GLY A 136 10.87 -4.38 28.50
CA GLY A 136 12.34 -4.35 28.51
C GLY A 136 12.94 -5.75 28.46
N HIS A 137 12.40 -6.67 29.28
CA HIS A 137 12.86 -8.06 29.30
C HIS A 137 12.72 -8.76 27.94
N ASN A 138 11.57 -8.62 27.28
CA ASN A 138 11.34 -9.26 25.98
C ASN A 138 12.27 -8.66 24.91
N LEU A 139 12.49 -7.34 24.94
CA LEU A 139 13.39 -6.67 24.00
C LEU A 139 14.85 -7.10 24.21
N ASP A 140 15.33 -7.18 25.46
CA ASP A 140 16.67 -7.68 25.78
C ASP A 140 16.87 -9.11 25.26
N ARG A 141 15.87 -9.98 25.45
CA ARG A 141 15.88 -11.36 24.95
C ARG A 141 15.89 -11.44 23.42
N GLU A 142 15.13 -10.58 22.75
CA GLU A 142 15.14 -10.46 21.29
C GLU A 142 16.56 -10.10 20.80
N TYR A 143 17.22 -9.11 21.42
CA TYR A 143 18.61 -8.74 21.09
C TYR A 143 19.59 -9.89 21.28
N ASP A 144 19.49 -10.64 22.38
CA ASP A 144 20.35 -11.79 22.65
C ASP A 144 20.16 -12.90 21.61
N ARG A 145 18.90 -13.24 21.27
CA ARG A 145 18.57 -14.30 20.30
C ARG A 145 18.96 -13.93 18.87
N HIS A 146 18.82 -12.67 18.49
CA HIS A 146 18.90 -12.23 17.09
C HIS A 146 20.09 -11.32 16.78
N ALA A 147 21.09 -11.24 17.66
CA ALA A 147 22.28 -10.42 17.50
C ALA A 147 22.95 -10.56 16.11
N GLY A 148 22.99 -11.77 15.54
CA GLY A 148 23.53 -12.02 14.20
C GLY A 148 22.76 -11.30 13.09
N ARG A 149 21.42 -11.32 13.15
CA ARG A 149 20.55 -10.62 12.20
C ARG A 149 20.78 -9.11 12.25
N TYR A 150 20.90 -8.55 13.44
CA TYR A 150 21.09 -7.10 13.60
C TYR A 150 22.48 -6.64 13.17
N ARG A 151 23.52 -7.44 13.41
CA ARG A 151 24.84 -7.17 12.83
C ARG A 151 24.80 -7.15 11.31
N PHE A 152 24.09 -8.09 10.69
CA PHE A 152 23.90 -8.11 9.23
C PHE A 152 23.14 -6.88 8.74
N LEU A 153 22.00 -6.52 9.36
CA LEU A 153 21.22 -5.34 8.97
C LEU A 153 22.02 -4.04 9.10
N ARG A 154 22.78 -3.89 10.19
CA ARG A 154 23.67 -2.73 10.39
C ARG A 154 24.77 -2.66 9.34
N TRP A 155 25.37 -3.80 8.98
CA TRP A 155 26.32 -3.87 7.87
C TRP A 155 25.64 -3.51 6.54
N ALA A 156 24.46 -4.05 6.25
CA ALA A 156 23.73 -3.79 5.01
C ALA A 156 23.37 -2.29 4.84
N GLN A 157 23.03 -1.59 5.92
CA GLN A 157 22.82 -0.12 5.89
C GLN A 157 24.06 0.64 5.45
N THR A 158 25.26 0.18 5.81
CA THR A 158 26.51 0.81 5.35
C THR A 158 26.79 0.53 3.87
N ARG A 159 26.25 -0.57 3.33
CA ARG A 159 26.46 -1.01 1.96
C ARG A 159 25.46 -0.41 0.97
N PHE A 160 24.23 -0.15 1.40
CA PHE A 160 23.12 0.33 0.57
C PHE A 160 22.65 1.71 1.03
N GLY A 161 23.08 2.77 0.34
CA GLY A 161 22.77 4.16 0.73
C GLY A 161 21.28 4.53 0.74
N GLY A 162 20.42 3.75 0.08
CA GLY A 162 18.97 3.92 0.07
C GLY A 162 18.19 3.06 1.08
N LEU A 163 18.90 2.29 1.93
CA LEU A 163 18.28 1.42 2.93
C LEU A 163 18.18 2.11 4.29
N ARG A 164 16.95 2.33 4.76
CA ARG A 164 16.64 2.70 6.14
C ARG A 164 16.28 1.44 6.91
N VAL A 165 16.89 1.22 8.08
CA VAL A 165 16.47 0.17 9.02
C VAL A 165 15.91 0.82 10.27
N VAL A 166 14.67 0.48 10.61
CA VAL A 166 14.05 0.82 11.89
C VAL A 166 14.38 -0.29 12.89
N PRO A 167 15.01 0.03 14.03
CA PRO A 167 15.41 -0.98 15.01
C PRO A 167 14.20 -1.59 15.74
N PRO A 168 14.39 -2.74 16.43
CA PRO A 168 13.32 -3.39 17.19
C PRO A 168 12.83 -2.50 18.34
N GLY A 169 11.57 -2.69 18.72
CA GLY A 169 10.91 -1.96 19.82
C GLY A 169 10.38 -0.57 19.46
N ILE A 170 10.49 -0.13 18.20
CA ILE A 170 9.95 1.17 17.74
C ILE A 170 8.49 1.07 17.30
N GLY A 171 8.10 -0.02 16.65
CA GLY A 171 6.74 -0.21 16.15
C GLY A 171 6.65 -1.29 15.09
N ILE A 172 5.43 -1.47 14.57
CA ILE A 172 5.10 -2.47 13.54
C ILE A 172 5.18 -1.82 12.15
N CYS A 173 5.65 -2.58 11.17
CA CYS A 173 5.96 -2.17 9.81
C CYS A 173 4.85 -1.31 9.17
N HIS A 174 3.61 -1.80 9.17
CA HIS A 174 2.48 -1.10 8.54
C HIS A 174 2.01 0.14 9.29
N GLN A 175 2.10 0.13 10.63
CA GLN A 175 1.77 1.30 11.44
C GLN A 175 2.78 2.43 11.19
N LEU A 176 4.08 2.11 11.21
CA LEU A 176 5.14 3.07 10.89
C LEU A 176 5.02 3.54 9.44
N ASN A 177 4.62 2.67 8.53
CA ASN A 177 4.34 3.05 7.15
C ASN A 177 3.25 4.13 7.08
N LEU A 178 2.13 3.91 7.78
CA LEU A 178 0.99 4.83 7.82
C LEU A 178 1.32 6.16 8.51
N GLU A 179 2.04 6.12 9.62
CA GLU A 179 2.30 7.30 10.48
C GLU A 179 3.51 8.13 10.05
N VAL A 180 4.54 7.50 9.48
CA VAL A 180 5.87 8.11 9.34
C VAL A 180 6.45 7.97 7.93
N LEU A 181 6.36 6.79 7.30
CA LEU A 181 7.15 6.51 6.09
C LEU A 181 6.47 6.93 4.79
N ALA A 182 5.13 6.96 4.76
CA ALA A 182 4.34 7.28 3.59
C ALA A 182 4.16 8.79 3.42
N ASP A 183 4.34 9.23 2.17
CA ASP A 183 4.31 10.64 1.78
C ASP A 183 3.00 11.03 1.10
N VAL A 184 2.21 10.05 0.59
CA VAL A 184 1.02 10.22 -0.28
C VAL A 184 1.35 10.84 -1.65
N VAL A 185 2.11 11.93 -1.66
CA VAL A 185 2.68 12.55 -2.85
C VAL A 185 4.17 12.73 -2.62
N THR A 186 4.99 12.05 -3.41
CA THR A 186 6.44 12.21 -3.37
C THR A 186 6.84 13.44 -4.18
N GLY A 187 7.52 14.37 -3.53
CA GLY A 187 8.06 15.58 -4.17
C GLY A 187 9.36 15.33 -4.96
N GLY A 188 10.12 16.40 -5.18
CA GLY A 188 11.35 16.42 -5.95
C GLY A 188 11.19 17.16 -7.28
N PRO A 189 12.07 16.92 -8.28
CA PRO A 189 11.98 17.61 -9.58
C PRO A 189 10.71 17.26 -10.36
N LEU A 190 10.05 16.16 -9.99
CA LEU A 190 8.77 15.71 -10.53
C LEU A 190 7.89 15.17 -9.39
N ALA A 191 6.81 15.89 -9.07
CA ALA A 191 5.81 15.43 -8.12
C ALA A 191 5.00 14.26 -8.70
N ARG A 192 4.73 13.26 -7.87
CA ARG A 192 4.09 11.99 -8.25
C ARG A 192 3.37 11.35 -7.05
N PHE A 193 2.45 10.42 -7.32
CA PHE A 193 1.83 9.64 -6.24
C PHE A 193 2.87 8.76 -5.54
N ASP A 194 2.77 8.68 -4.21
CA ASP A 194 3.48 7.66 -3.45
C ASP A 194 2.91 6.28 -3.82
N SER A 195 3.79 5.28 -3.87
CA SER A 195 3.41 3.90 -4.05
C SER A 195 4.45 2.96 -3.46
N VAL A 196 3.99 1.83 -2.92
CA VAL A 196 4.85 0.91 -2.20
C VAL A 196 4.50 -0.54 -2.48
N VAL A 197 5.51 -1.35 -2.75
CA VAL A 197 5.37 -2.81 -2.62
C VAL A 197 6.12 -3.26 -1.40
N GLY A 198 5.58 -4.25 -0.71
CA GLY A 198 6.21 -4.78 0.49
C GLY A 198 6.36 -6.29 0.47
N THR A 199 7.34 -6.80 1.19
CA THR A 199 7.54 -8.26 1.37
C THR A 199 6.65 -8.84 2.47
N ASP A 200 5.48 -8.22 2.64
CA ASP A 200 4.45 -8.55 3.61
C ASP A 200 3.07 -8.32 2.97
N SER A 201 2.16 -9.27 3.10
CA SER A 201 0.83 -9.24 2.47
C SER A 201 0.00 -8.03 2.89
N HIS A 202 0.14 -7.60 4.14
CA HIS A 202 -0.68 -6.55 4.75
C HIS A 202 -0.16 -5.14 4.46
N THR A 203 0.82 -5.01 3.54
CA THR A 203 1.23 -3.72 2.97
C THR A 203 0.03 -2.93 2.41
N THR A 204 -1.06 -3.61 2.06
CA THR A 204 -2.35 -3.02 1.69
C THR A 204 -2.96 -2.10 2.74
N MET A 205 -2.57 -2.19 4.02
CA MET A 205 -2.99 -1.24 5.07
C MET A 205 -2.77 0.22 4.67
N ILE A 206 -1.73 0.50 3.88
CA ILE A 206 -1.42 1.86 3.42
C ILE A 206 -2.44 2.43 2.42
N ASN A 207 -3.25 1.58 1.80
CA ASN A 207 -4.28 1.99 0.87
C ASN A 207 -5.35 2.89 1.54
N ALA A 208 -5.45 2.85 2.86
CA ALA A 208 -6.26 3.75 3.68
C ALA A 208 -5.84 5.22 3.63
N LEU A 209 -4.59 5.48 3.24
CA LEU A 209 -4.01 6.81 3.05
C LEU A 209 -3.89 7.17 1.56
N SER A 210 -4.63 6.49 0.69
CA SER A 210 -4.62 6.74 -0.76
C SER A 210 -3.26 6.51 -1.43
N VAL A 211 -2.49 5.57 -0.89
CA VAL A 211 -1.22 5.11 -1.47
C VAL A 211 -1.46 3.76 -2.11
N ALA A 212 -1.12 3.63 -3.39
CA ALA A 212 -1.16 2.35 -4.07
C ALA A 212 -0.07 1.44 -3.50
N GLY A 213 -0.47 0.32 -2.91
CA GLY A 213 0.51 -0.63 -2.38
C GLY A 213 -0.06 -1.95 -1.91
N TRP A 214 0.76 -3.00 -2.03
CA TRP A 214 0.37 -4.38 -1.79
C TRP A 214 1.59 -5.25 -1.50
N GLY A 215 1.34 -6.46 -1.02
CA GLY A 215 2.37 -7.45 -0.76
C GLY A 215 2.87 -8.16 -2.02
N VAL A 216 4.17 -8.39 -2.10
CA VAL A 216 4.86 -9.13 -3.17
C VAL A 216 5.86 -10.12 -2.59
N GLY A 217 6.33 -11.05 -3.41
CA GLY A 217 7.41 -11.95 -3.02
C GLY A 217 8.76 -11.23 -2.91
N GLY A 218 9.72 -11.89 -2.26
CA GLY A 218 11.08 -11.37 -2.11
C GLY A 218 11.76 -11.12 -3.46
N ILE A 219 11.55 -11.98 -4.45
CA ILE A 219 12.15 -11.85 -5.79
C ILE A 219 11.60 -10.61 -6.51
N GLU A 220 10.29 -10.39 -6.48
CA GLU A 220 9.67 -9.19 -7.05
C GLU A 220 10.16 -7.92 -6.34
N ALA A 221 10.29 -7.97 -5.01
CA ALA A 221 10.86 -6.86 -4.25
C ALA A 221 12.32 -6.58 -4.62
N THR A 222 13.16 -7.62 -4.78
CA THR A 222 14.55 -7.50 -5.24
C THR A 222 14.61 -6.89 -6.64
N ALA A 223 13.77 -7.36 -7.58
CA ALA A 223 13.70 -6.81 -8.94
C ALA A 223 13.26 -5.34 -8.94
N ALA A 224 12.21 -5.00 -8.18
CA ALA A 224 11.75 -3.64 -8.00
C ALA A 224 12.83 -2.74 -7.37
N ALA A 225 13.62 -3.27 -6.43
CA ALA A 225 14.73 -2.55 -5.80
C ALA A 225 15.79 -2.18 -6.83
N LEU A 226 16.07 -3.07 -7.77
CA LEU A 226 16.99 -2.85 -8.90
C LEU A 226 16.39 -1.97 -10.00
N GLY A 227 15.14 -1.53 -9.85
CA GLY A 227 14.45 -0.63 -10.76
C GLY A 227 13.73 -1.32 -11.92
N GLU A 228 13.52 -2.64 -11.84
CA GLU A 228 12.66 -3.36 -12.78
C GLU A 228 11.17 -3.16 -12.43
N PRO A 229 10.27 -3.18 -13.43
CA PRO A 229 8.84 -3.09 -13.17
C PRO A 229 8.27 -4.41 -12.64
N ILE A 230 7.19 -4.30 -11.90
CA ILE A 230 6.29 -5.42 -11.60
C ILE A 230 5.22 -5.45 -12.69
N LEU A 231 5.04 -6.60 -13.33
CA LEU A 231 3.98 -6.75 -14.33
C LEU A 231 2.64 -7.02 -13.63
N LEU A 232 1.66 -6.18 -13.92
CA LEU A 232 0.29 -6.32 -13.45
C LEU A 232 -0.60 -6.61 -14.65
N ARG A 233 -1.48 -7.59 -14.54
CA ARG A 233 -2.65 -7.63 -15.42
C ARG A 233 -3.49 -6.40 -15.13
N VAL A 234 -4.06 -5.75 -16.15
CA VAL A 234 -4.99 -4.62 -15.92
C VAL A 234 -6.09 -5.11 -14.97
N PRO A 235 -6.16 -4.57 -13.74
CA PRO A 235 -7.00 -5.13 -12.70
C PRO A 235 -8.45 -4.67 -12.88
N GLU A 236 -9.39 -5.58 -12.67
CA GLU A 236 -10.78 -5.21 -12.42
C GLU A 236 -10.88 -4.50 -11.05
N VAL A 237 -11.75 -3.51 -10.96
CA VAL A 237 -12.00 -2.73 -9.75
C VAL A 237 -13.45 -2.89 -9.29
N VAL A 238 -13.63 -3.44 -8.10
CA VAL A 238 -14.92 -3.55 -7.43
C VAL A 238 -15.13 -2.33 -6.56
N GLY A 239 -16.17 -1.55 -6.84
CA GLY A 239 -16.57 -0.40 -6.03
C GLY A 239 -17.39 -0.86 -4.83
N VAL A 240 -16.97 -0.49 -3.62
CA VAL A 240 -17.72 -0.73 -2.39
C VAL A 240 -18.30 0.58 -1.89
N ARG A 241 -19.59 0.77 -2.11
CA ARG A 241 -20.33 1.96 -1.69
C ARG A 241 -20.72 1.84 -0.22
N LEU A 242 -20.07 2.63 0.62
CA LEU A 242 -20.39 2.73 2.05
C LEU A 242 -21.42 3.85 2.28
N THR A 243 -22.49 3.52 2.99
CA THR A 243 -23.54 4.47 3.39
C THR A 243 -23.78 4.43 4.90
N GLY A 244 -24.55 5.38 5.43
CA GLY A 244 -24.86 5.45 6.86
C GLY A 244 -23.64 5.74 7.74
N SER A 245 -23.76 5.40 9.02
CA SER A 245 -22.67 5.48 10.00
C SER A 245 -22.77 4.30 10.97
N THR A 246 -21.65 3.89 11.55
CA THR A 246 -21.64 2.81 12.54
C THR A 246 -22.48 3.14 13.77
N ARG A 247 -23.13 2.13 14.34
CA ARG A 247 -23.91 2.26 15.58
C ARG A 247 -22.97 2.40 16.79
N PRO A 248 -23.41 3.04 17.89
CA PRO A 248 -22.62 3.08 19.13
C PRO A 248 -22.19 1.67 19.58
N GLY A 249 -20.91 1.53 19.90
CA GLY A 249 -20.32 0.25 20.32
C GLY A 249 -19.76 -0.60 19.19
N VAL A 250 -20.05 -0.30 17.92
CA VAL A 250 -19.42 -0.94 16.74
C VAL A 250 -18.06 -0.30 16.49
N LEU A 251 -17.02 -1.13 16.34
CA LEU A 251 -15.63 -0.72 16.11
C LEU A 251 -15.21 -0.91 14.65
N ALA A 252 -14.09 -0.32 14.25
CA ALA A 252 -13.51 -0.52 12.92
C ALA A 252 -13.27 -2.01 12.59
N THR A 253 -12.88 -2.82 13.58
CA THR A 253 -12.70 -4.26 13.42
C THR A 253 -14.01 -4.96 13.05
N ASP A 254 -15.14 -4.55 13.61
CA ASP A 254 -16.45 -5.15 13.29
C ASP A 254 -16.81 -4.89 11.82
N VAL A 255 -16.51 -3.68 11.32
CA VAL A 255 -16.68 -3.31 9.90
C VAL A 255 -15.73 -4.11 9.01
N ALA A 256 -14.46 -4.21 9.39
CA ALA A 256 -13.44 -4.93 8.63
C ALA A 256 -13.77 -6.43 8.51
N LEU A 257 -14.21 -7.08 9.59
CA LEU A 257 -14.64 -8.49 9.59
C LEU A 257 -15.89 -8.70 8.73
N THR A 258 -16.87 -7.79 8.82
CA THR A 258 -18.10 -7.86 8.01
C THR A 258 -17.76 -7.73 6.52
N LEU A 259 -16.92 -6.76 6.15
CA LEU A 259 -16.44 -6.58 4.79
C LEU A 259 -15.61 -7.77 4.31
N ALA A 260 -14.75 -8.33 5.15
CA ALA A 260 -13.93 -9.48 4.78
C ALA A 260 -14.80 -10.69 4.43
N ALA A 261 -15.85 -10.97 5.20
CA ALA A 261 -16.80 -12.03 4.88
C ALA A 261 -17.57 -11.77 3.58
N LEU A 262 -18.10 -10.54 3.42
CA LEU A 262 -18.87 -10.13 2.26
C LEU A 262 -18.03 -10.16 0.96
N LEU A 263 -16.83 -9.60 0.98
CA LEU A 263 -15.91 -9.55 -0.17
C LEU A 263 -15.37 -10.94 -0.51
N ARG A 264 -15.13 -11.78 0.50
CA ARG A 264 -14.72 -13.17 0.28
C ARG A 264 -15.82 -13.98 -0.40
N ALA A 265 -17.08 -13.80 0.02
CA ALA A 265 -18.23 -14.46 -0.60
C ALA A 265 -18.46 -13.97 -2.04
N HIS A 266 -18.22 -12.68 -2.29
CA HIS A 266 -18.34 -12.09 -3.62
C HIS A 266 -17.25 -12.56 -4.60
N GLY A 267 -16.04 -12.81 -4.12
CA GLY A 267 -14.92 -13.29 -4.94
C GLY A 267 -14.13 -12.16 -5.60
N VAL A 268 -13.30 -11.47 -4.81
CA VAL A 268 -12.47 -10.34 -5.27
C VAL A 268 -10.98 -10.69 -5.45
N VAL A 269 -10.68 -11.97 -5.68
CA VAL A 269 -9.30 -12.46 -5.79
C VAL A 269 -8.58 -11.79 -6.97
N GLN A 270 -7.40 -11.20 -6.71
CA GLN A 270 -6.58 -10.47 -7.70
C GLN A 270 -7.25 -9.21 -8.28
N ARG A 271 -8.36 -8.75 -7.69
CA ARG A 271 -9.04 -7.51 -8.06
C ARG A 271 -8.64 -6.37 -7.11
N ILE A 272 -8.87 -5.14 -7.53
CA ILE A 272 -8.82 -3.98 -6.63
C ILE A 272 -10.21 -3.81 -6.02
N VAL A 273 -10.27 -3.59 -4.71
CA VAL A 273 -11.46 -3.07 -4.04
C VAL A 273 -11.24 -1.58 -3.82
N GLU A 274 -12.17 -0.73 -4.26
CA GLU A 274 -12.12 0.71 -4.01
C GLU A 274 -13.36 1.15 -3.24
N PHE A 275 -13.16 1.80 -2.10
CA PHE A 275 -14.26 2.29 -1.27
C PHE A 275 -14.72 3.67 -1.74
N HIS A 276 -16.03 3.87 -1.80
CA HIS A 276 -16.64 5.16 -2.14
C HIS A 276 -17.97 5.37 -1.42
N GLY A 277 -18.60 6.52 -1.63
CA GLY A 277 -19.89 6.85 -1.03
C GLY A 277 -19.82 7.69 0.25
N PRO A 278 -20.98 8.16 0.75
CA PRO A 278 -21.06 9.13 1.83
C PRO A 278 -20.55 8.60 3.18
N GLY A 279 -20.56 7.28 3.39
CA GLY A 279 -20.09 6.64 4.61
C GLY A 279 -18.60 6.87 4.88
N LEU A 280 -17.78 7.11 3.86
CA LEU A 280 -16.33 7.35 4.01
C LEU A 280 -16.02 8.54 4.92
N ALA A 281 -16.87 9.58 4.91
CA ALA A 281 -16.68 10.78 5.72
C ALA A 281 -16.78 10.48 7.24
N THR A 282 -17.41 9.36 7.60
CA THR A 282 -17.60 8.91 8.98
C THR A 282 -16.41 8.10 9.51
N LEU A 283 -15.57 7.56 8.62
CA LEU A 283 -14.42 6.72 8.97
C LEU A 283 -13.14 7.55 9.05
N ALA A 284 -12.45 7.50 10.20
CA ALA A 284 -11.12 8.08 10.32
C ALA A 284 -10.08 7.21 9.58
N VAL A 285 -8.91 7.77 9.27
CA VAL A 285 -7.83 7.03 8.59
C VAL A 285 -7.44 5.74 9.33
N PRO A 286 -7.32 5.70 10.67
CA PRO A 286 -7.08 4.43 11.38
C PRO A 286 -8.17 3.37 11.19
N ASP A 287 -9.44 3.78 11.06
CA ASP A 287 -10.55 2.86 10.79
C ASP A 287 -10.44 2.28 9.37
N ARG A 288 -10.13 3.16 8.39
CA ARG A 288 -9.85 2.76 7.00
C ARG A 288 -8.67 1.81 6.93
N ALA A 289 -7.61 2.07 7.71
CA ALA A 289 -6.42 1.23 7.76
C ALA A 289 -6.75 -0.17 8.29
N THR A 290 -7.62 -0.27 9.30
CA THR A 290 -8.12 -1.56 9.79
C THR A 290 -8.85 -2.35 8.69
N ILE A 291 -9.65 -1.68 7.87
CA ILE A 291 -10.39 -2.30 6.75
C ILE A 291 -9.44 -2.71 5.61
N ALA A 292 -8.54 -1.81 5.20
CA ALA A 292 -7.60 -2.03 4.10
C ALA A 292 -6.55 -3.11 4.42
N ASN A 293 -6.16 -3.19 5.69
CA ASN A 293 -5.25 -4.23 6.20
C ASN A 293 -5.80 -5.63 5.90
N MET A 294 -7.12 -5.84 5.94
CA MET A 294 -7.72 -7.16 5.72
C MET A 294 -7.79 -7.61 4.25
N ALA A 295 -7.24 -6.84 3.31
CA ALA A 295 -7.28 -7.18 1.88
C ALA A 295 -6.79 -8.60 1.54
N PRO A 296 -5.67 -9.08 2.10
CA PRO A 296 -5.19 -10.44 1.85
C PRO A 296 -6.19 -11.52 2.28
N GLU A 297 -6.96 -11.31 3.35
CA GLU A 297 -7.93 -12.28 3.87
C GLU A 297 -9.09 -12.54 2.89
N TYR A 298 -9.51 -11.52 2.13
CA TYR A 298 -10.50 -11.67 1.05
C TYR A 298 -9.90 -11.78 -0.36
N GLY A 299 -8.57 -11.75 -0.46
CA GLY A 299 -7.80 -12.04 -1.68
C GLY A 299 -7.64 -10.88 -2.65
N ALA A 300 -8.06 -9.67 -2.27
CA ALA A 300 -7.88 -8.48 -3.10
C ALA A 300 -6.42 -8.07 -3.18
N THR A 301 -6.02 -7.54 -4.34
CA THR A 301 -4.67 -6.97 -4.52
C THR A 301 -4.52 -5.67 -3.72
N MET A 302 -5.56 -4.83 -3.71
CA MET A 302 -5.61 -3.56 -2.97
C MET A 302 -7.00 -3.33 -2.41
N ALA A 303 -7.07 -2.56 -1.32
CA ALA A 303 -8.30 -2.11 -0.68
C ALA A 303 -8.24 -0.58 -0.49
N TYR A 304 -8.51 0.13 -1.59
CA TYR A 304 -8.16 1.53 -1.80
C TYR A 304 -9.21 2.51 -1.28
N PHE A 305 -8.74 3.50 -0.50
CA PHE A 305 -9.53 4.65 -0.08
C PHE A 305 -9.04 5.89 -0.81
N PRO A 306 -9.88 6.53 -1.65
CA PRO A 306 -9.54 7.79 -2.30
C PRO A 306 -9.23 8.91 -1.30
N ALA A 307 -8.39 9.85 -1.72
CA ALA A 307 -7.94 10.94 -0.86
C ALA A 307 -9.07 11.93 -0.62
N ASP A 308 -9.19 12.39 0.62
CA ASP A 308 -10.24 13.30 1.06
C ASP A 308 -9.75 14.19 2.21
N THR A 309 -10.67 14.98 2.78
CA THR A 309 -10.35 15.85 3.92
C THR A 309 -9.79 15.07 5.12
N ARG A 310 -10.30 13.85 5.40
CA ARG A 310 -9.78 13.02 6.51
C ARG A 310 -8.33 12.60 6.29
N THR A 311 -7.97 12.35 5.04
CA THR A 311 -6.59 12.05 4.62
C THR A 311 -5.68 13.25 4.88
N LEU A 312 -6.07 14.44 4.44
CA LEU A 312 -5.31 15.68 4.65
C LEU A 312 -5.18 16.04 6.13
N ASP A 313 -6.26 15.88 6.91
CA ASP A 313 -6.26 16.12 8.35
C ASP A 313 -5.32 15.14 9.08
N TYR A 314 -5.30 13.88 8.66
CA TYR A 314 -4.41 12.88 9.25
C TYR A 314 -2.94 13.21 8.98
N LEU A 315 -2.60 13.57 7.74
CA LEU A 315 -1.25 14.05 7.40
C LEU A 315 -0.82 15.20 8.31
N ALA A 316 -1.67 16.22 8.47
CA ALA A 316 -1.39 17.35 9.35
C ALA A 316 -1.18 16.92 10.82
N ARG A 317 -2.04 16.05 11.38
CA ARG A 317 -1.89 15.55 12.77
C ARG A 317 -0.61 14.78 13.01
N THR A 318 -0.10 14.11 11.98
CA THR A 318 1.17 13.35 12.02
C THR A 318 2.39 14.19 11.61
N GLY A 319 2.25 15.52 11.51
CA GLY A 319 3.37 16.42 11.21
C GLY A 319 3.79 16.47 9.73
N ARG A 320 2.98 15.95 8.81
CA ARG A 320 3.26 15.95 7.36
C ARG A 320 2.58 17.16 6.67
N PRO A 321 3.27 17.87 5.75
CA PRO A 321 2.77 19.10 5.14
C PRO A 321 1.64 18.83 4.15
N ALA A 322 0.40 19.13 4.54
CA ALA A 322 -0.79 18.85 3.72
C ALA A 322 -1.02 19.84 2.55
N GLY A 323 -0.38 21.01 2.54
CA GLY A 323 -0.59 22.05 1.51
C GLY A 323 -0.16 21.61 0.11
N PRO A 324 1.14 21.32 -0.12
CA PRO A 324 1.63 20.86 -1.42
C PRO A 324 0.96 19.57 -1.91
N ILE A 325 0.63 18.66 -0.98
CA ILE A 325 -0.09 17.42 -1.26
C ILE A 325 -1.49 17.73 -1.81
N ARG A 326 -2.23 18.64 -1.16
CA ARG A 326 -3.55 19.08 -1.62
C ARG A 326 -3.50 19.72 -3.00
N ASP A 327 -2.50 20.55 -3.27
CA ASP A 327 -2.35 21.22 -4.56
C ASP A 327 -2.14 20.19 -5.68
N TYR A 328 -1.27 19.21 -5.46
CA TYR A 328 -1.06 18.10 -6.39
C TYR A 328 -2.32 17.25 -6.60
N LEU A 329 -2.97 16.81 -5.52
CA LEU A 329 -4.19 15.99 -5.62
C LEU A 329 -5.34 16.74 -6.31
N THR A 330 -5.46 18.04 -6.09
CA THR A 330 -6.44 18.90 -6.78
C THR A 330 -6.12 18.98 -8.26
N ALA A 331 -4.85 19.24 -8.62
CA ALA A 331 -4.41 19.34 -10.01
C ALA A 331 -4.57 18.02 -10.79
N GLN A 332 -4.52 16.87 -10.09
CA GLN A 332 -4.78 15.55 -10.65
C GLN A 332 -6.26 15.17 -10.70
N GLY A 333 -7.17 15.99 -10.16
CA GLY A 333 -8.59 15.64 -10.06
C GLY A 333 -8.90 14.52 -9.06
N MET A 334 -8.00 14.27 -8.10
CA MET A 334 -8.13 13.19 -7.11
C MET A 334 -9.00 13.57 -5.91
N LEU A 335 -9.30 14.86 -5.74
CA LEU A 335 -10.26 15.38 -4.74
C LEU A 335 -11.64 15.69 -5.36
N SER A 336 -11.87 15.34 -6.62
CA SER A 336 -13.14 15.56 -7.31
C SER A 336 -14.22 14.57 -6.86
N ALA A 337 -15.48 15.01 -6.87
CA ALA A 337 -16.66 14.19 -6.57
C ALA A 337 -17.20 13.38 -7.77
N THR A 338 -16.45 13.30 -8.87
CA THR A 338 -16.85 12.51 -10.05
C THR A 338 -16.86 11.02 -9.70
N GLU A 339 -18.04 10.41 -9.72
CA GLU A 339 -18.19 8.97 -9.43
C GLU A 339 -17.53 8.13 -10.54
N PRO A 340 -16.57 7.25 -10.19
CA PRO A 340 -15.90 6.38 -11.15
C PRO A 340 -16.79 5.28 -11.74
N ASP A 341 -16.37 4.75 -12.89
CA ASP A 341 -16.93 3.54 -13.49
C ASP A 341 -16.19 2.31 -12.95
N TYR A 342 -16.86 1.54 -12.11
CA TYR A 342 -16.36 0.29 -11.54
C TYR A 342 -16.71 -0.93 -12.43
N ASP A 343 -16.02 -2.05 -12.26
CA ASP A 343 -16.33 -3.33 -12.93
C ASP A 343 -17.51 -4.02 -12.27
N ASP A 344 -17.67 -3.81 -10.98
CA ASP A 344 -18.74 -4.33 -10.15
C ASP A 344 -19.00 -3.39 -8.97
N LEU A 345 -20.19 -3.49 -8.38
CA LEU A 345 -20.64 -2.62 -7.30
C LEU A 345 -21.24 -3.42 -6.16
N ILE A 346 -20.78 -3.13 -4.94
CA ILE A 346 -21.33 -3.69 -3.71
C ILE A 346 -21.70 -2.55 -2.78
N GLU A 347 -22.86 -2.64 -2.14
CA GLU A 347 -23.31 -1.65 -1.17
C GLU A 347 -23.27 -2.21 0.25
N LEU A 348 -22.81 -1.39 1.20
CA LEU A 348 -22.88 -1.69 2.63
C LEU A 348 -23.34 -0.44 3.40
N ASP A 349 -24.49 -0.56 4.07
CA ASP A 349 -24.90 0.40 5.08
C ASP A 349 -24.18 0.10 6.40
N LEU A 350 -23.31 1.02 6.82
CA LEU A 350 -22.56 0.93 8.07
C LEU A 350 -23.46 0.82 9.31
N GLY A 351 -24.71 1.27 9.23
CA GLY A 351 -25.72 1.13 10.29
C GLY A 351 -26.16 -0.32 10.51
N THR A 352 -26.01 -1.18 9.51
CA THR A 352 -26.36 -2.61 9.59
C THR A 352 -25.25 -3.46 10.22
N VAL A 353 -24.04 -2.92 10.35
CA VAL A 353 -22.91 -3.63 10.95
C VAL A 353 -23.18 -3.88 12.43
N GLU A 354 -22.90 -5.11 12.87
CA GLU A 354 -23.05 -5.56 14.25
C GLU A 354 -21.69 -5.89 14.86
N ARG A 355 -21.65 -6.02 16.18
CA ARG A 355 -20.48 -6.57 16.87
C ARG A 355 -20.18 -7.96 16.35
N THR A 356 -18.97 -8.15 15.86
CA THR A 356 -18.56 -9.32 15.09
C THR A 356 -17.23 -9.84 15.59
N LEU A 357 -17.15 -11.16 15.70
CA LEU A 357 -15.92 -11.91 15.92
C LEU A 357 -15.67 -12.76 14.67
N SER A 358 -14.42 -13.22 14.50
CA SER A 358 -14.10 -14.20 13.46
C SER A 358 -13.36 -15.39 14.04
N GLY A 359 -13.64 -16.57 13.53
CA GLY A 359 -12.96 -17.80 13.90
C GLY A 359 -13.91 -18.99 14.07
N PRO A 360 -13.44 -20.09 14.69
CA PRO A 360 -12.18 -20.21 15.41
C PRO A 360 -10.95 -20.41 14.50
N SER A 361 -11.14 -20.72 13.21
CA SER A 361 -10.03 -21.17 12.34
C SER A 361 -9.80 -20.30 11.11
N ARG A 362 -10.76 -19.46 10.71
CA ARG A 362 -10.69 -18.64 9.49
C ARG A 362 -11.09 -17.19 9.76
N PRO A 363 -10.43 -16.21 9.11
CA PRO A 363 -10.68 -14.77 9.33
C PRO A 363 -11.95 -14.22 8.66
N HIS A 364 -12.60 -15.02 7.79
CA HIS A 364 -13.88 -14.68 7.16
C HIS A 364 -15.06 -15.45 7.78
N GLU A 365 -14.82 -16.25 8.82
CA GLU A 365 -15.85 -17.03 9.51
C GLU A 365 -16.45 -16.18 10.62
N THR A 366 -17.55 -15.48 10.32
CA THR A 366 -18.16 -14.52 11.24
C THR A 366 -18.98 -15.20 12.32
N LEU A 367 -18.84 -14.69 13.55
CA LEU A 367 -19.57 -15.11 14.74
C LEU A 367 -20.09 -13.86 15.45
N ARG A 368 -21.33 -13.89 15.95
CA ARG A 368 -21.79 -12.82 16.85
C ARG A 368 -21.36 -13.17 18.28
N PRO A 369 -21.00 -12.17 19.12
CA PRO A 369 -20.72 -12.41 20.52
C PRO A 369 -21.83 -13.16 21.27
N ALA A 370 -23.10 -12.95 20.89
CA ALA A 370 -24.25 -13.64 21.45
C ALA A 370 -24.30 -15.15 21.14
N ASP A 371 -23.64 -15.59 20.06
CA ASP A 371 -23.59 -16.98 19.63
C ASP A 371 -22.43 -17.76 20.30
N LEU A 372 -21.54 -17.06 21.03
CA LEU A 372 -20.50 -17.71 21.82
C LEU A 372 -21.14 -18.47 22.98
N ARG A 373 -21.03 -19.80 22.95
CA ARG A 373 -21.40 -20.64 24.08
C ARG A 373 -20.50 -20.29 25.26
N ARG A 374 -21.09 -20.02 26.44
CA ARG A 374 -20.31 -19.96 27.68
C ARG A 374 -19.52 -21.27 27.81
N PRO A 375 -18.22 -21.23 28.11
CA PRO A 375 -17.49 -22.44 28.48
C PRO A 375 -18.31 -23.13 29.56
N ALA A 376 -18.60 -24.42 29.39
CA ALA A 376 -19.12 -25.20 30.49
C ALA A 376 -18.12 -25.03 31.63
N THR A 377 -18.54 -24.39 32.72
CA THR A 377 -17.76 -24.33 33.94
C THR A 377 -17.56 -25.78 34.38
N GLY A 378 -16.41 -26.36 34.02
CA GLY A 378 -16.01 -27.66 34.52
C GLY A 378 -15.93 -27.56 36.04
N GLY A 379 -16.76 -28.35 36.71
CA GLY A 379 -16.75 -28.51 38.17
C GLY A 379 -15.60 -29.38 38.65
#